data_AF-A0A0E3Q4G3-F1
#
_entry.id   AF-A0A0E3Q4G3-F1
#
_cell.length_a   1.000
_cell.length_b   1.000
_cell.length_c   1.000
_cell.angle_alpha   90.00
_cell.angle_beta   90.00
_cell.angle_gamma   90.00
#
_symmetry.space_group_name_H-M   'P 1'
#
loop_
_entity.id
_entity.type
_entity.pdbx_description
1 polymer ?
#
loop_
_entity_poly.entity_id
_entity_poly.type
_entity_poly.pdbx_seq_one_letter_code
_entity_poly.pdbx_strand_id
1 'polypeptide(L)'
;MQGLPLSIIIVPANKNDSTLYIPTLKNFNIKRPVGRPVNRPSKVTADAMYDTAKIRKYNRRRGIKSNIPVNKRNRKKKKRGRPIKVDQEEYKKKSIVERFFSWIESCKKVFPRYEIKETSYLGVVMVAAIIRVNELLG
;
A
#
# COMPACT_ATOMS: atom_id res chain seq x y z
N MET A 1 -12.32 9.48 7.54
CA MET A 1 -11.51 8.49 8.28
C MET A 1 -10.13 8.43 7.65
N GLN A 2 -9.13 8.71 8.47
CA GLN A 2 -7.80 9.19 8.10
C GLN A 2 -6.89 8.02 7.68
N GLY A 3 -6.17 8.16 6.57
CA GLY A 3 -5.24 7.13 6.10
C GLY A 3 -3.90 7.29 6.76
N LEU A 4 -3.77 6.69 7.93
CA LEU A 4 -2.52 6.65 8.67
C LEU A 4 -1.59 5.61 8.03
N PRO A 5 -0.34 5.97 7.70
CA PRO A 5 0.61 5.01 7.15
C PRO A 5 1.00 4.00 8.23
N LEU A 6 0.63 2.72 8.03
CA LEU A 6 0.96 1.62 8.96
C LEU A 6 2.31 0.97 8.69
N SER A 7 2.78 1.05 7.44
CA SER A 7 4.06 0.48 7.02
C SER A 7 4.51 1.19 5.76
N ILE A 8 5.78 1.62 5.77
CA ILE A 8 6.44 2.25 4.63
C ILE A 8 7.65 1.38 4.28
N ILE A 9 7.80 1.06 3.00
CA ILE A 9 8.98 0.39 2.46
C ILE A 9 9.54 1.29 1.38
N ILE A 10 10.85 1.48 1.42
CA ILE A 10 11.59 2.29 0.45
C ILE A 10 12.44 1.33 -0.36
N VAL A 11 12.41 1.51 -1.67
CA VAL A 11 13.25 0.78 -2.61
C VAL A 11 13.73 1.71 -3.73
N PRO A 12 14.81 1.34 -4.44
CA PRO A 12 15.23 2.05 -5.63
C PRO A 12 14.13 2.09 -6.71
N ALA A 13 14.08 3.17 -7.48
CA ALA A 13 13.05 3.44 -8.50
C ALA A 13 12.96 2.38 -9.63
N ASN A 14 13.94 1.47 -9.74
CA ASN A 14 13.95 0.40 -10.73
C ASN A 14 13.12 -0.84 -10.33
N LYS A 15 12.49 -0.84 -9.14
CA LYS A 15 11.63 -1.95 -8.71
C LYS A 15 10.17 -1.67 -9.00
N ASN A 16 9.49 -2.63 -9.63
CA ASN A 16 8.04 -2.57 -9.87
C ASN A 16 7.27 -2.68 -8.53
N ASP A 17 6.41 -1.71 -8.25
CA ASP A 17 5.58 -1.62 -7.03
C ASP A 17 4.81 -2.91 -6.70
N SER A 18 4.35 -3.64 -7.71
CA SER A 18 3.64 -4.92 -7.51
C SER A 18 4.49 -5.98 -6.81
N THR A 19 5.82 -5.89 -6.90
CA THR A 19 6.75 -6.78 -6.19
C THR A 19 6.84 -6.45 -4.71
N LEU A 20 6.59 -5.19 -4.33
CA LEU A 20 6.66 -4.68 -2.96
C LEU A 20 5.39 -4.96 -2.16
N TYR A 21 4.27 -5.25 -2.81
CA TYR A 21 3.00 -5.53 -2.17
C TYR A 21 3.10 -6.55 -1.02
N ILE A 22 3.75 -7.69 -1.26
CA ILE A 22 3.89 -8.76 -0.26
C ILE A 22 4.82 -8.34 0.88
N PRO A 23 6.02 -7.80 0.60
CA PRO A 23 6.86 -7.16 1.63
C PRO A 23 6.08 -6.16 2.49
N THR A 24 5.32 -5.23 1.89
CA THR A 24 4.56 -4.20 2.62
C THR A 24 3.52 -4.81 3.55
N LEU A 25 2.81 -5.84 3.10
CA LEU A 25 1.85 -6.54 3.96
C LEU A 25 2.49 -7.37 5.07
N LYS A 26 3.74 -7.80 4.93
CA LYS A 26 4.46 -8.54 5.97
C LYS A 26 5.10 -7.62 7.01
N ASN A 27 5.37 -6.37 6.63
CA ASN A 27 6.11 -5.42 7.46
C ASN A 27 5.25 -4.79 8.57
N PHE A 28 3.93 -4.75 8.42
CA PHE A 28 3.06 -4.22 9.47
C PHE A 28 2.72 -5.30 10.52
N ASN A 29 2.75 -4.90 11.79
CA ASN A 29 2.35 -5.72 12.92
C ASN A 29 1.74 -4.82 13.99
N ILE A 30 0.43 -4.92 14.18
CA ILE A 30 -0.29 -4.10 15.16
C ILE A 30 -0.44 -4.92 16.45
N LYS A 31 0.29 -4.52 17.49
CA LYS A 31 0.16 -5.09 18.84
C LYS A 31 -1.23 -4.77 19.40
N ARG A 32 -1.81 -5.72 20.11
CA ARG A 32 -3.09 -5.57 20.82
C ARG A 32 -2.83 -5.69 22.32
N PRO A 33 -3.62 -5.02 23.17
CA PRO A 33 -3.51 -5.17 24.63
C PRO A 33 -3.66 -6.63 25.07
N VAL A 34 -4.53 -7.39 24.41
CA VAL A 34 -4.75 -8.82 24.67
C VAL A 34 -4.85 -9.59 23.34
N GLY A 35 -4.23 -10.78 23.31
CA GLY A 35 -4.30 -11.73 22.19
C GLY A 35 -3.24 -11.56 21.11
N ARG A 36 -3.40 -12.26 19.99
CA ARG A 36 -2.43 -12.27 18.89
C ARG A 36 -2.37 -10.92 18.16
N PRO A 37 -1.18 -10.39 17.85
CA PRO A 37 -1.04 -9.19 17.04
C PRO A 37 -1.69 -9.31 15.65
N VAL A 38 -2.20 -8.20 15.13
CA VAL A 38 -2.81 -8.14 13.79
C VAL A 38 -1.71 -7.99 12.74
N ASN A 39 -1.48 -9.04 11.97
CA ASN A 39 -0.49 -9.10 10.88
C ASN A 39 -1.11 -9.47 9.52
N ARG A 40 -2.44 -9.38 9.42
CA ARG A 40 -3.18 -9.59 8.17
C ARG A 40 -4.38 -8.66 8.10
N PRO A 41 -4.59 -7.96 6.98
CA PRO A 41 -5.81 -7.20 6.79
C PRO A 41 -6.97 -8.14 6.39
N SER A 42 -8.21 -7.76 6.68
CA SER A 42 -9.39 -8.50 6.23
C SER A 42 -9.68 -8.27 4.75
N LYS A 43 -9.38 -7.06 4.25
CA LYS A 43 -9.55 -6.61 2.86
C LYS A 43 -8.37 -5.70 2.49
N VAL A 44 -7.94 -5.75 1.23
CA VAL A 44 -6.98 -4.80 0.65
C VAL A 44 -7.56 -4.20 -0.61
N THR A 45 -7.55 -2.86 -0.67
CA THR A 45 -7.88 -2.06 -1.85
C THR A 45 -6.57 -1.56 -2.46
N ALA A 46 -6.38 -1.79 -3.76
CA ALA A 46 -5.19 -1.34 -4.49
C ALA A 46 -5.52 -1.13 -5.98
N ASP A 47 -4.67 -0.38 -6.68
CA ASP A 47 -4.83 -0.09 -8.10
C ASP A 47 -4.76 -1.34 -8.98
N ALA A 48 -5.31 -1.22 -10.18
CA ALA A 48 -5.30 -2.28 -11.18
C ALA A 48 -3.89 -2.80 -11.48
N MET A 49 -2.84 -1.98 -11.33
CA MET A 49 -1.45 -2.41 -11.55
C MET A 49 -1.02 -3.55 -10.60
N TYR A 50 -1.66 -3.68 -9.44
CA TYR A 50 -1.45 -4.77 -8.49
C TYR A 50 -2.22 -6.06 -8.86
N ASP A 51 -2.94 -6.09 -9.98
CA ASP A 51 -3.60 -7.30 -10.48
C ASP A 51 -2.61 -8.30 -11.09
N THR A 52 -1.87 -8.99 -10.21
CA THR A 52 -0.96 -10.07 -10.61
C THR A 52 -1.40 -11.41 -10.03
N ALA A 53 -1.12 -12.50 -10.74
CA ALA A 53 -1.41 -13.85 -10.25
C ALA A 53 -0.75 -14.13 -8.88
N LYS A 54 0.46 -13.60 -8.67
CA LYS A 54 1.21 -13.72 -7.41
C LYS A 54 0.48 -13.05 -6.25
N ILE A 55 0.03 -11.80 -6.41
CA ILE A 55 -0.72 -11.05 -5.38
C ILE A 55 -2.06 -11.74 -5.09
N ARG A 56 -2.82 -12.10 -6.13
CA ARG A 56 -4.12 -12.78 -5.96
C ARG A 56 -3.97 -14.13 -5.23
N LYS A 57 -2.96 -14.93 -5.58
CA LYS A 57 -2.66 -16.22 -4.92
C LYS A 57 -2.25 -15.99 -3.46
N TYR A 58 -1.42 -14.99 -3.19
CA TYR A 58 -1.01 -14.62 -1.83
C TYR A 58 -2.22 -14.24 -0.96
N ASN A 59 -3.07 -13.35 -1.45
CA ASN A 59 -4.26 -12.91 -0.72
C ASN A 59 -5.23 -14.06 -0.46
N ARG A 60 -5.49 -14.90 -1.46
CA ARG A 60 -6.35 -16.09 -1.29
C ARG A 60 -5.81 -17.04 -0.23
N ARG A 61 -4.50 -17.32 -0.24
CA ARG A 61 -3.85 -18.19 0.76
C ARG A 61 -3.93 -17.61 2.17
N ARG A 62 -3.89 -16.28 2.30
CA ARG A 62 -3.92 -15.58 3.60
C ARG A 62 -5.35 -15.20 4.05
N GLY A 63 -6.38 -15.56 3.29
CA GLY A 63 -7.77 -15.19 3.58
C GLY A 63 -8.05 -13.67 3.47
N ILE A 64 -7.26 -12.95 2.68
CA ILE A 64 -7.38 -11.49 2.46
C ILE A 64 -8.33 -11.24 1.29
N LYS A 65 -9.39 -10.45 1.48
CA LYS A 65 -10.27 -10.04 0.39
C LYS A 65 -9.56 -9.03 -0.51
N SER A 66 -9.44 -9.31 -1.81
CA SER A 66 -8.81 -8.38 -2.77
C SER A 66 -9.85 -7.48 -3.44
N ASN A 67 -9.92 -6.20 -3.05
CA ASN A 67 -10.64 -5.15 -3.77
C ASN A 67 -9.71 -4.46 -4.80
N ILE A 68 -9.22 -5.25 -5.75
CA ILE A 68 -8.27 -4.80 -6.77
C ILE A 68 -8.97 -4.94 -8.12
N PRO A 69 -9.08 -3.88 -8.95
CA PRO A 69 -9.64 -3.99 -10.29
C PRO A 69 -8.81 -4.88 -11.20
N VAL A 70 -9.44 -5.42 -12.24
CA VAL A 70 -8.72 -6.19 -13.26
C VAL A 70 -7.88 -5.22 -14.10
N ASN A 71 -6.60 -5.54 -14.27
CA ASN A 71 -5.76 -4.77 -15.19
C ASN A 71 -6.13 -5.13 -16.64
N LYS A 72 -6.76 -4.19 -17.35
CA LYS A 72 -7.11 -4.38 -18.76
C LYS A 72 -5.88 -4.33 -19.67
N ARG A 73 -4.86 -3.52 -19.34
CA ARG A 73 -3.67 -3.30 -20.17
C ARG A 73 -2.79 -4.56 -20.27
N ASN A 74 -2.61 -5.27 -19.16
CA ASN A 74 -1.77 -6.47 -19.11
C ASN A 74 -2.48 -7.74 -19.60
N ARG A 75 -3.72 -7.63 -20.11
CA ARG A 75 -4.58 -8.78 -20.33
C ARG A 75 -4.93 -8.97 -21.80
N LYS A 76 -4.21 -9.88 -22.46
CA LYS A 76 -4.48 -10.29 -23.86
C LYS A 76 -5.77 -11.13 -24.02
N LYS A 77 -6.26 -11.80 -22.97
CA LYS A 77 -7.44 -12.69 -23.02
C LYS A 77 -8.37 -12.50 -21.81
N LYS A 78 -9.69 -12.50 -22.03
CA LYS A 78 -10.71 -12.40 -20.97
C LYS A 78 -10.56 -13.56 -19.97
N LYS A 79 -10.77 -13.29 -18.68
CA LYS A 79 -10.73 -14.34 -17.64
C LYS A 79 -11.85 -15.34 -17.90
N ARG A 80 -11.53 -16.64 -17.92
CA ARG A 80 -12.54 -17.70 -17.83
C ARG A 80 -13.01 -17.81 -16.37
N GLY A 81 -14.32 -17.93 -16.15
CA GLY A 81 -14.95 -18.06 -14.83
C GLY A 81 -15.54 -16.77 -14.24
N ARG A 82 -15.89 -16.81 -12.95
CA ARG A 82 -16.62 -15.73 -12.25
C ARG A 82 -15.90 -14.37 -12.38
N PRO A 83 -16.60 -13.30 -12.82
CA PRO A 83 -16.06 -11.94 -12.83
C PRO A 83 -15.59 -11.50 -11.44
N ILE A 84 -14.48 -10.77 -11.39
CA ILE A 84 -14.01 -10.12 -10.16
C ILE A 84 -14.89 -8.89 -9.94
N LYS A 85 -15.70 -8.90 -8.88
CA LYS A 85 -16.44 -7.72 -8.44
C LYS A 85 -15.52 -6.84 -7.61
N VAL A 86 -15.49 -5.55 -7.93
CA VAL A 86 -14.81 -4.51 -7.17
C VAL A 86 -15.88 -3.67 -6.49
N ASP A 87 -15.71 -3.46 -5.21
CA ASP A 87 -16.49 -2.52 -4.41
C ASP A 87 -15.99 -1.11 -4.74
N GLN A 88 -16.77 -0.37 -5.52
CA GLN A 88 -16.39 0.94 -6.05
C GLN A 88 -16.34 2.01 -4.97
N GLU A 89 -17.24 1.95 -3.99
CA GLU A 89 -17.24 2.88 -2.86
C GLU A 89 -15.98 2.69 -2.01
N GLU A 90 -15.59 1.45 -1.78
CA GLU A 90 -14.32 1.16 -1.10
C GLU A 90 -13.11 1.53 -1.98
N TYR A 91 -13.21 1.38 -3.30
CA TYR A 91 -12.14 1.75 -4.23
C TYR A 91 -11.86 3.25 -4.22
N LYS A 92 -12.89 4.11 -4.10
CA LYS A 92 -12.73 5.57 -3.97
C LYS A 92 -11.87 6.00 -2.78
N LYS A 93 -11.82 5.18 -1.72
CA LYS A 93 -10.98 5.45 -0.54
C LYS A 93 -9.48 5.37 -0.82
N LYS A 94 -9.07 4.82 -1.97
CA LYS A 94 -7.65 4.84 -2.41
C LYS A 94 -7.11 6.27 -2.56
N SER A 95 -7.98 7.26 -2.81
CA SER A 95 -7.59 8.68 -2.89
C SER A 95 -6.91 9.19 -1.62
N ILE A 96 -7.09 8.52 -0.48
CA ILE A 96 -6.40 8.85 0.76
C ILE A 96 -4.89 8.56 0.63
N VAL A 97 -4.52 7.48 -0.04
CA VAL A 97 -3.12 7.13 -0.32
C VAL A 97 -2.50 8.13 -1.29
N GLU A 98 -3.24 8.51 -2.34
CA GLU A 98 -2.80 9.53 -3.31
C GLU A 98 -2.56 10.88 -2.61
N ARG A 99 -3.48 11.33 -1.74
CA ARG A 99 -3.31 12.54 -0.93
C ARG A 99 -2.09 12.47 -0.01
N PHE A 100 -1.82 11.31 0.58
CA PHE A 100 -0.63 11.12 1.41
C PHE A 100 0.66 11.28 0.59
N PHE A 101 0.73 10.69 -0.60
CA PHE A 101 1.87 10.87 -1.48
C PHE A 101 2.02 12.32 -1.94
N SER A 102 0.95 12.99 -2.37
CA SER A 102 1.01 14.41 -2.74
C SER A 102 1.46 15.31 -1.58
N TRP A 103 1.04 15.02 -0.35
CA TRP A 103 1.50 15.74 0.83
C TRP A 103 2.98 15.46 1.13
N ILE A 104 3.41 14.19 1.05
CA ILE A 104 4.83 13.82 1.20
C ILE A 104 5.70 14.53 0.16
N GLU A 105 5.27 14.57 -1.09
CA GLU A 105 6.00 15.23 -2.18
C GLU A 105 6.11 16.75 -1.97
N SER A 106 5.15 17.36 -1.27
CA SER A 106 5.21 18.78 -0.90
C SER A 106 6.30 19.09 0.14
N CYS A 107 6.75 18.08 0.90
CA CYS A 107 7.83 18.23 1.86
C CYS A 107 9.18 18.32 1.11
N LYS A 108 9.70 19.54 0.94
CA LYS A 108 10.96 19.81 0.21
C LYS A 108 12.17 18.97 0.65
N LYS A 109 12.21 18.53 1.92
CA LYS A 109 13.28 17.65 2.46
C LYS A 109 13.13 16.18 2.04
N VAL A 110 11.94 15.75 1.63
CA VAL A 110 11.64 14.39 1.13
C VAL A 110 11.89 14.29 -0.38
N PHE A 111 12.19 15.40 -1.07
CA PHE A 111 12.53 15.34 -2.48
C PHE A 111 13.80 14.46 -2.66
N PRO A 112 13.73 13.37 -3.43
CA PRO A 112 14.83 12.44 -3.55
C PRO A 112 16.03 13.15 -4.15
N ARG A 113 17.09 13.32 -3.35
CA ARG A 113 18.42 13.65 -3.86
C ARG A 113 19.15 12.33 -4.08
N TYR A 114 19.68 12.13 -5.27
CA TYR A 114 20.36 10.90 -5.70
C TYR A 114 21.54 10.47 -4.79
N GLU A 115 21.98 11.34 -3.87
CA GLU A 115 23.12 11.13 -2.97
C GLU A 115 22.74 10.64 -1.56
N ILE A 116 21.44 10.49 -1.24
CA ILE A 116 21.01 10.13 0.12
C ILE A 116 20.95 8.60 0.27
N LYS A 117 21.60 8.06 1.31
CA LYS A 117 21.49 6.64 1.71
C LYS A 117 20.02 6.27 2.00
N GLU A 118 19.59 5.08 1.60
CA GLU A 118 18.21 4.59 1.79
C GLU A 118 17.72 4.71 3.24
N THR A 119 18.59 4.45 4.22
CA THR A 119 18.28 4.56 5.65
C THR A 119 18.02 5.99 6.09
N SER A 120 18.81 6.94 5.63
CA SER A 120 18.62 8.36 5.91
C SER A 120 17.32 8.87 5.27
N TYR A 121 17.03 8.45 4.04
CA TYR A 121 15.79 8.79 3.36
C TYR A 121 14.57 8.21 4.09
N LEU A 122 14.65 6.97 4.57
CA LEU A 122 13.62 6.36 5.41
C LEU A 122 13.36 7.16 6.69
N GLY A 123 14.41 7.64 7.35
CA GLY A 123 14.27 8.51 8.53
C GLY A 123 13.46 9.77 8.23
N VAL A 124 13.76 10.46 7.12
CA VAL A 124 13.04 11.68 6.73
C VAL A 124 11.58 11.38 6.42
N VAL A 125 11.30 10.29 5.70
CA VAL A 125 9.94 9.85 5.37
C VAL A 125 9.16 9.44 6.64
N MET A 126 9.81 8.76 7.59
CA MET A 126 9.20 8.41 8.87
C MET A 126 8.84 9.65 9.69
N VAL A 127 9.74 10.65 9.77
CA VAL A 127 9.45 11.92 10.47
C VAL A 127 8.26 12.62 9.82
N ALA A 128 8.22 12.71 8.49
CA ALA A 128 7.07 13.27 7.79
C ALA A 128 5.78 12.48 8.10
N ALA A 129 5.82 11.15 8.06
CA ALA A 129 4.67 10.32 8.41
C ALA A 129 4.18 10.56 9.85
N ILE A 130 5.09 10.72 10.82
CA ILE A 130 4.75 11.03 12.22
C ILE A 130 4.07 12.40 12.33
N ILE A 131 4.61 13.43 11.67
CA ILE A 131 3.98 14.76 11.64
C ILE A 131 2.56 14.66 11.10
N ARG A 132 2.38 13.91 10.00
CA ARG A 132 1.07 13.71 9.40
C ARG A 132 0.09 12.99 10.33
N VAL A 133 0.57 11.97 11.04
CA VAL A 133 -0.24 11.25 12.04
C VAL A 133 -0.68 12.21 13.16
N ASN A 134 0.22 13.05 13.66
CA ASN A 134 -0.11 14.03 14.70
C ASN A 134 -1.13 15.07 14.23
N GLU A 135 -1.01 15.60 13.00
CA GLU A 135 -2.00 16.52 12.41
C GLU A 135 -3.39 15.89 12.27
N LEU A 136 -3.46 14.58 12.09
CA LEU A 136 -4.71 13.84 11.92
C LEU A 136 -5.34 13.45 13.27
N LEU A 137 -4.52 13.17 14.29
CA LEU A 137 -4.99 12.80 15.63
C LEU A 137 -5.25 14.00 16.56
N GLY A 138 -4.86 15.22 16.14
CA GLY A 138 -5.09 16.47 16.85
C GLY A 138 -6.56 16.85 16.97
#